data_AF-A0A2E5EG79-F1
#
_entry.id   AF-A0A2E5EG79-F1
#
_cell.length_a   1.000
_cell.length_b   1.000
_cell.length_c   1.000
_cell.angle_alpha   90.00
_cell.angle_beta   90.00
_cell.angle_gamma   90.00
#
_symmetry.space_group_name_H-M   'P 1'
#
loop_
_entity.id
_entity.type
_entity.pdbx_description
1 polymer ?
#
loop_
_entity_poly.entity_id
_entity_poly.type
_entity_poly.pdbx_seq_one_letter_code
_entity_poly.pdbx_strand_id
1 'polypeptide(L)' 'MVLIVERNHETIGIDFVGYPERFAPAFDLANCHMFSRAGLRIFPLSFSAWKRNRERCLRGIESFL' A
#
# COMPACT_ATOMS: atom_id res chain seq x y z
N MET A 1 -4.21 -6.89 -0.26
CA MET A 1 -4.48 -6.47 -1.66
C MET A 1 -3.58 -5.28 -1.96
N VAL A 2 -2.84 -5.31 -3.06
CA VAL A 2 -1.96 -4.19 -3.48
C VAL A 2 -2.56 -3.53 -4.71
N LEU A 3 -2.72 -2.21 -4.68
CA LEU A 3 -3.07 -1.40 -5.84
C LEU A 3 -1.78 -0.82 -6.43
N ILE A 4 -1.54 -1.04 -7.71
CA ILE A 4 -0.42 -0.43 -8.43
C ILE A 4 -0.95 0.72 -9.26
N VAL A 5 -0.31 1.88 -9.15
CA VAL A 5 -0.63 3.10 -9.91
C VAL A 5 0.66 3.65 -10.52
N GLU A 6 0.56 4.11 -11.76
CA GLU A 6 1.62 4.88 -12.42
C GLU A 6 1.21 6.36 -12.40
N ARG A 7 2.16 7.21 -11.99
CA ARG A 7 1.98 8.66 -11.99
C ARG A 7 3.33 9.33 -12.22
N ASN A 8 3.39 10.27 -13.16
CA ASN A 8 4.61 11.03 -13.48
C ASN A 8 5.83 10.13 -13.81
N HIS A 9 5.62 9.00 -14.49
CA HIS A 9 6.65 7.98 -14.76
C HIS A 9 7.20 7.25 -13.53
N GLU A 10 6.62 7.47 -12.35
CA GLU A 10 6.88 6.67 -11.15
C GLU A 10 5.80 5.62 -10.97
N THR A 11 6.21 4.38 -10.74
CA THR A 11 5.28 3.31 -10.36
C THR A 11 5.23 3.21 -8.83
N ILE A 12 4.02 3.32 -8.29
CA ILE A 12 3.76 3.35 -6.86
C ILE A 12 2.78 2.23 -6.50
N GLY A 13 3.11 1.47 -5.45
CA GLY A 13 2.20 0.50 -4.85
C GLY A 13 1.54 1.05 -3.60
N ILE A 14 0.24 0.80 -3.42
CA ILE A 14 -0.47 1.02 -2.16
C ILE A 14 -0.89 -0.35 -1.63
N ASP A 15 -0.31 -0.77 -0.51
CA ASP A 15 -0.61 -2.06 0.12
C ASP A 15 -1.68 -1.91 1.21
N PHE A 16 -2.86 -2.48 0.98
CA PHE A 16 -3.93 -2.49 1.97
C PHE A 16 -3.70 -3.61 3.00
N VAL A 17 -2.99 -3.24 4.08
CA VAL A 17 -2.61 -4.15 5.16
C VAL A 17 -3.79 -4.40 6.09
N GLY A 18 -4.16 -5.67 6.29
CA GLY A 18 -5.20 -6.07 7.23
C GLY A 18 -6.64 -5.83 6.74
N TYR A 19 -6.84 -5.66 5.44
CA TYR A 19 -8.18 -5.72 4.83
C TYR A 19 -8.77 -7.14 5.03
N PRO A 20 -10.04 -7.30 5.45
CA PRO A 20 -10.60 -8.56 5.95
C PRO A 20 -10.98 -9.55 4.84
N GLU A 21 -10.09 -9.75 3.86
CA GLU A 21 -10.27 -10.85 2.93
C GLU A 21 -10.08 -12.17 3.66
N ARG A 22 -11.19 -12.91 3.74
CA ARG A 22 -11.35 -14.15 4.50
C ARG A 22 -10.36 -15.27 4.11
N PHE A 23 -9.56 -15.13 3.04
CA PHE A 23 -8.65 -16.18 2.55
C PHE A 23 -7.47 -15.66 1.70
N ALA A 24 -7.02 -14.42 1.85
CA ALA A 24 -5.78 -14.00 1.20
C ALA A 24 -4.61 -14.26 2.17
N PRO A 25 -3.61 -15.11 1.85
CA PRO A 25 -2.38 -15.11 2.62
C PRO A 25 -1.89 -13.65 2.63
N ALA A 26 -1.57 -13.15 3.83
CA ALA A 26 -0.96 -11.83 3.98
C ALA A 26 0.06 -11.70 2.86
N PHE A 27 -0.08 -10.66 2.02
CA PHE A 27 0.82 -10.40 0.92
C PHE A 27 2.23 -10.44 1.53
N ASP A 28 2.94 -11.54 1.28
CA ASP A 28 4.06 -11.95 2.14
C ASP A 28 5.06 -10.81 2.16
N LEU A 29 5.62 -10.48 3.34
CA LEU A 29 6.61 -9.41 3.49
C LEU A 29 7.70 -9.56 2.41
N ALA A 30 8.01 -10.80 2.03
CA ALA A 30 8.92 -11.17 0.94
C ALA A 30 8.59 -10.50 -0.41
N ASN A 31 7.32 -10.39 -0.79
CA ASN A 31 6.88 -9.74 -2.04
C ASN A 31 6.98 -8.21 -1.93
N CYS A 32 6.62 -7.64 -0.78
CA CYS A 32 6.80 -6.21 -0.51
C CYS A 32 8.30 -5.83 -0.59
N HIS A 33 9.17 -6.69 -0.04
CA HIS A 33 10.62 -6.56 -0.18
C HIS A 33 11.12 -6.78 -1.61
N MET A 34 10.54 -7.70 -2.39
CA MET A 34 10.88 -7.89 -3.80
C MET A 34 10.60 -6.64 -4.63
N PHE A 35 9.41 -6.06 -4.47
CA PHE A 35 9.04 -4.85 -5.18
C PHE A 35 9.88 -3.64 -4.76
N SER A 36 10.17 -3.49 -3.46
CA SER A 36 11.11 -2.48 -2.98
C SER A 36 12.51 -2.64 -3.60
N ARG A 37 13.02 -3.86 -3.75
CA ARG A 37 14.29 -4.13 -4.43
C ARG A 37 14.26 -3.85 -5.93
N ALA A 38 13.10 -3.93 -6.56
CA ALA A 38 12.90 -3.57 -7.96
C ALA A 38 12.74 -2.05 -8.19
N GLY A 39 12.92 -1.23 -7.14
CA GLY A 39 12.77 0.22 -7.20
C GLY A 39 11.32 0.71 -7.05
N LEU A 40 10.37 -0.18 -6.75
CA LEU A 40 8.98 0.18 -6.55
C LEU A 40 8.79 0.83 -5.17
N ARG A 41 8.27 2.06 -5.16
CA ARG A 41 7.89 2.75 -3.93
C ARG A 41 6.54 2.22 -3.45
N ILE A 42 6.48 1.68 -2.23
CA ILE A 42 5.25 1.14 -1.66
C ILE A 42 4.81 1.95 -0.45
N PHE A 43 3.55 2.39 -0.44
CA PHE A 43 2.88 3.01 0.69
C PHE A 43 2.03 1.95 1.43
N PRO A 44 2.38 1.58 2.68
CA PRO A 44 1.56 0.68 3.47
C PRO A 44 0.34 1.44 4.03
N LEU A 45 -0.86 1.03 3.65
CA LEU A 45 -2.13 1.56 4.18
C LEU A 45 -2.82 0.50 5.05
N SER A 46 -2.72 0.68 6.36
CA SER A 46 -3.46 -0.19 7.30
C SER A 46 -4.97 0.04 7.19
N PHE A 47 -5.74 -1.04 7.03
CA PHE A 47 -7.19 -1.00 7.00
C PHE A 47 -7.79 -0.47 8.31
N SER A 48 -7.20 -0.81 9.46
CA SER A 48 -7.66 -0.27 10.75
C SER A 48 -7.39 1.23 10.88
N ALA A 49 -6.26 1.71 10.33
CA ALA A 49 -5.97 3.15 10.26
C ALA A 49 -6.94 3.87 9.32
N TRP A 50 -7.22 3.29 8.15
CA TRP A 50 -8.19 3.80 7.19
C TRP A 50 -9.59 3.92 7.79
N LYS A 51 -10.05 2.88 8.51
CA LYS A 51 -11.34 2.88 9.21
C LYS A 51 -11.40 3.92 10.34
N ARG A 52 -10.27 4.17 11.02
CA ARG A 52 -10.19 5.12 12.14
C ARG A 52 -10.16 6.57 11.68
N ASN A 53 -9.37 6.91 10.67
CA ASN A 53 -9.26 8.28 10.18
C ASN A 53 -8.82 8.29 8.71
N ARG A 54 -9.81 8.35 7.82
CA ARG A 54 -9.59 8.32 6.38
C ARG A 54 -8.84 9.55 5.87
N GLU A 55 -9.16 10.75 6.35
CA GLU A 55 -8.51 11.99 5.91
C GLU A 55 -7.01 12.01 6.23
N ARG A 56 -6.62 11.54 7.41
CA ARG A 56 -5.21 11.41 7.78
C ARG A 56 -4.48 10.44 6.85
N CYS A 57 -5.13 9.34 6.47
CA CYS A 57 -4.54 8.39 5.53
C CYS A 57 -4.38 9.01 4.13
N LEU A 58 -5.39 9.74 3.66
CA LEU A 58 -5.32 10.45 2.36
C LEU A 58 -4.19 11.47 2.33
N ARG A 59 -4.02 12.30 3.37
CA ARG A 59 -2.88 13.23 3.48
C ARG A 59 -1.53 12.50 3.45
N GLY A 60 -1.47 11.32 4.07
CA GLY A 60 -0.27 10.47 4.04
C GLY A 60 0.05 9.95 2.64
N ILE A 61 -0.97 9.55 1.87
CA ILE A 61 -0.82 9.14 0.47
C ILE A 61 -0.39 10.34 -0.39
N GLU A 62 -1.05 11.49 -0.26
CA GLU A 62 -0.72 12.71 -1.01
C GLU A 62 0.71 13.18 -0.77
N SER A 63 1.23 13.03 0.45
CA SER A 63 2.62 13.37 0.78
C SER A 63 3.63 12.33 0.27
N PHE A 64 3.16 11.14 -0.11
CA PHE A 64 3.99 10.05 -0.60
C PHE A 64 4.07 10.01 -2.14
N LEU A 65 2.99 10.43 -2.82
CA LEU A 65 2.96 10.67 -4.26
C LEU A 65 3.84 11.86 -4.65
#